data_AF-A0A5C7XF33-F1
#
_entry.id   AF-A0A5C7XF33-F1
#
_cell.length_a   1.000
_cell.length_b   1.000
_cell.length_c   1.000
_cell.angle_alpha   90.00
_cell.angle_beta   90.00
_cell.angle_gamma   90.00
#
_symmetry.space_group_name_H-M   'P 1'
#
loop_
_entity.id
_entity.type
_entity.pdbx_description
1 polymer ?
#
loop_
_entity_poly.entity_id
_entity_poly.type
_entity_poly.pdbx_seq_one_letter_code
_entity_poly.pdbx_strand_id
1 'polypeptide(L)'
;MKVVWLFVFGGILGAASWPIAGLFSGRFEPFDSTVGFYVCQAVLALPALGASLRFGFLRTLALLFGAWLGMNVYAYAFGSDETRAWILLGLFSSLALLMLPLAASLFGAVARALRRRAAARGSNPAAPLSRASQGDA
;
A
#
# COMPACT_ATOMS: atom_id res chain seq x y z
N MET A 1 -9.37 15.28 15.77
CA MET A 1 -10.03 14.04 15.28
C MET A 1 -9.04 12.89 15.33
N LYS A 2 -9.40 11.73 15.90
CA LYS A 2 -8.51 10.55 15.94
C LYS A 2 -8.36 9.97 14.53
N VAL A 3 -7.22 9.32 14.24
CA VAL A 3 -6.93 8.69 12.93
C VAL A 3 -8.04 7.71 12.52
N VAL A 4 -8.53 6.92 13.48
CA VAL A 4 -9.65 5.97 13.26
C VAL A 4 -10.91 6.68 12.72
N TRP A 5 -11.24 7.87 13.23
CA TRP A 5 -12.41 8.61 12.77
C TRP A 5 -12.23 9.14 11.34
N LEU A 6 -11.02 9.57 10.97
CA LEU A 6 -10.72 9.95 9.59
C LEU A 6 -10.83 8.76 8.64
N PHE A 7 -10.38 7.58 9.07
CA PHE A 7 -10.53 6.34 8.30
C PHE A 7 -12.01 5.96 8.11
N VAL A 8 -12.82 5.95 9.18
CA VAL A 8 -14.26 5.65 9.08
C VAL A 8 -14.99 6.67 8.22
N PHE A 9 -14.69 7.96 8.40
CA PHE A 9 -15.26 9.02 7.56
C PHE A 9 -14.88 8.85 6.09
N GLY A 10 -13.61 8.51 5.82
CA GLY A 10 -13.16 8.13 4.49
C GLY A 10 -13.99 6.98 3.92
N GLY A 11 -14.18 5.89 4.68
CA GLY A 11 -14.99 4.75 4.27
C GLY A 11 -16.42 5.12 3.85
N ILE A 12 -17.09 5.93 4.66
CA ILE A 12 -18.44 6.42 4.35
C ILE A 12 -18.42 7.30 3.09
N LEU A 13 -17.45 8.21 2.98
CA LEU A 13 -17.30 9.11 1.84
C LEU A 13 -17.04 8.32 0.53
N GLY A 14 -16.19 7.30 0.59
CA GLY A 14 -15.89 6.40 -0.52
C GLY A 14 -17.12 5.61 -0.99
N ALA A 15 -17.91 5.08 -0.07
CA ALA A 15 -19.14 4.39 -0.41
C ALA A 15 -20.18 5.37 -1.00
N ALA A 16 -20.30 6.57 -0.43
CA ALA A 16 -21.25 7.59 -0.86
C ALA A 16 -20.90 8.23 -2.22
N SER A 17 -19.62 8.23 -2.63
CA SER A 17 -19.21 8.85 -3.89
C SER A 17 -19.83 8.17 -5.11
N TRP A 18 -20.12 6.87 -5.05
CA TRP A 18 -20.79 6.12 -6.11
C TRP A 18 -22.22 6.60 -6.38
N PRO A 19 -23.17 6.50 -5.42
CA PRO A 19 -24.53 6.94 -5.66
C PRO A 19 -24.59 8.44 -5.96
N ILE A 20 -23.73 9.26 -5.33
CA ILE A 20 -23.64 10.70 -5.67
C ILE A 20 -23.26 10.87 -7.14
N ALA A 21 -22.20 10.22 -7.62
CA ALA A 21 -21.82 10.29 -9.03
C ALA A 21 -22.94 9.82 -9.96
N GLY A 22 -23.67 8.76 -9.58
CA GLY A 22 -24.80 8.24 -10.33
C GLY A 22 -25.98 9.20 -10.46
N LEU A 23 -26.22 10.05 -9.45
CA LEU A 23 -27.24 11.10 -9.53
C LEU A 23 -26.95 12.14 -10.62
N PHE A 24 -25.67 12.39 -10.93
CA PHE A 24 -25.27 13.37 -11.95
C PHE A 24 -25.03 12.76 -13.33
N SER A 25 -24.60 11.50 -13.40
CA SER A 25 -24.31 10.84 -14.67
C SER A 25 -25.48 10.05 -15.25
N GLY A 26 -26.46 9.67 -14.41
CA GLY A 26 -27.49 8.68 -14.77
C GLY A 26 -26.92 7.26 -14.95
N ARG A 27 -25.65 7.02 -14.57
CA ARG A 27 -24.97 5.72 -14.66
C ARG A 27 -24.64 5.22 -13.27
N PHE A 28 -24.74 3.91 -13.06
CA PHE A 28 -24.35 3.31 -11.79
C PHE A 28 -22.84 3.43 -11.58
N GLU A 29 -22.04 3.06 -12.59
CA GLU A 29 -20.59 3.14 -12.51
C GLU A 29 -20.13 4.57 -12.82
N PRO A 30 -19.40 5.23 -11.89
CA PRO A 30 -18.91 6.59 -12.13
C PRO A 30 -18.01 6.66 -13.38
N PHE A 31 -17.30 5.58 -13.68
CA PHE A 31 -16.29 5.51 -14.74
C PHE A 31 -16.88 5.34 -16.15
N ASP A 32 -18.17 4.99 -16.27
CA ASP A 32 -18.87 4.88 -17.55
C ASP A 32 -19.23 6.23 -18.16
N SER A 33 -18.98 7.33 -17.45
CA SER A 33 -19.25 8.67 -17.92
C SER A 33 -18.21 9.67 -17.43
N THR A 34 -17.86 10.62 -18.28
CA THR A 34 -16.95 11.71 -17.92
C THR A 34 -17.48 12.53 -16.74
N VAL A 35 -18.78 12.79 -16.70
CA VAL A 35 -19.43 13.55 -15.61
C VAL A 35 -19.36 12.78 -14.30
N GLY A 36 -19.76 11.50 -14.29
CA GLY A 36 -19.70 10.65 -13.11
C GLY A 36 -18.28 10.53 -12.56
N PHE A 37 -17.28 10.39 -13.43
CA PHE A 37 -15.88 10.33 -13.05
C PHE A 37 -15.44 11.59 -12.32
N TYR A 38 -15.68 12.78 -12.91
CA TYR A 38 -15.27 14.04 -12.28
C TYR A 38 -16.06 14.34 -10.99
N VAL A 39 -17.34 14.00 -10.93
CA VAL A 39 -18.13 14.15 -9.70
C VAL A 39 -17.59 13.23 -8.60
N CYS A 40 -17.34 11.96 -8.91
CA CYS A 40 -16.74 11.02 -7.95
C CYS A 40 -15.39 11.55 -7.44
N GLN A 41 -14.54 12.04 -8.34
CA GLN A 41 -13.25 12.63 -7.98
C GLN A 41 -13.40 13.88 -7.12
N ALA A 42 -14.36 14.76 -7.41
CA ALA A 42 -14.60 15.95 -6.60
C ALA A 42 -15.07 15.60 -5.18
N VAL A 43 -15.99 14.64 -5.05
CA VAL A 43 -16.50 14.17 -3.75
C VAL A 43 -15.37 13.59 -2.88
N LEU A 44 -14.37 12.94 -3.48
CA LEU A 44 -13.24 12.37 -2.76
C LEU A 44 -12.10 13.38 -2.53
N ALA A 45 -11.76 14.18 -3.53
CA ALA A 45 -10.60 15.05 -3.53
C ALA A 45 -10.79 16.29 -2.65
N LEU A 46 -11.97 16.91 -2.64
CA LEU A 46 -12.20 18.13 -1.87
C LEU A 46 -12.09 17.88 -0.35
N PRO A 47 -12.70 16.82 0.23
CA PRO A 47 -12.50 16.50 1.63
C PRO A 47 -11.07 16.06 1.95
N ALA A 48 -10.41 15.32 1.05
CA ALA A 48 -9.02 14.92 1.23
C ALA A 48 -8.06 16.13 1.26
N LEU A 49 -8.29 17.12 0.39
CA LEU A 49 -7.56 18.39 0.38
C LEU A 49 -7.82 19.18 1.67
N GLY A 50 -9.07 19.31 2.10
CA GLY A 50 -9.39 19.95 3.38
C GLY A 50 -8.71 19.25 4.56
N ALA A 51 -8.70 17.92 4.57
CA ALA A 51 -8.04 17.12 5.59
C ALA A 51 -6.51 17.26 5.55
N SER A 52 -5.89 17.32 4.37
CA SER A 52 -4.43 17.47 4.24
C SER A 52 -3.95 18.82 4.76
N LEU A 53 -4.67 19.89 4.42
CA LEU A 53 -4.40 21.24 4.90
C LEU A 53 -4.60 21.36 6.42
N ARG A 54 -5.58 20.64 6.99
CA ARG A 54 -5.94 20.80 8.41
C ARG A 54 -5.22 19.85 9.38
N PHE A 55 -4.94 18.61 8.95
CA PHE A 55 -4.50 17.53 9.82
C PHE A 55 -3.14 16.93 9.43
N GLY A 56 -2.61 17.26 8.26
CA GLY A 56 -1.32 16.79 7.76
C GLY A 56 -1.37 15.43 7.06
N PHE A 57 -0.29 15.11 6.34
CA PHE A 57 -0.19 14.01 5.39
C PHE A 57 -0.58 12.64 5.97
N LEU A 58 0.01 12.23 7.10
CA LEU A 58 -0.22 10.89 7.67
C LEU A 58 -1.68 10.64 8.05
N ARG A 59 -2.38 11.69 8.50
CA ARG A 59 -3.80 11.59 8.87
C ARG A 59 -4.70 11.56 7.63
N THR A 60 -4.32 12.29 6.58
CA THR A 60 -4.99 12.22 5.28
C THR A 60 -4.83 10.86 4.63
N LEU A 61 -3.69 10.19 4.78
CA LEU A 61 -3.53 8.81 4.30
C LEU A 61 -4.58 7.87 4.89
N ALA A 62 -4.90 8.00 6.18
CA ALA A 62 -5.95 7.18 6.79
C ALA A 62 -7.34 7.46 6.18
N LEU A 63 -7.66 8.72 5.91
CA LEU A 63 -8.89 9.09 5.20
C LEU A 63 -8.92 8.52 3.78
N LEU A 64 -7.83 8.65 3.02
CA LEU A 64 -7.72 8.15 1.66
C LEU A 64 -7.82 6.62 1.62
N PHE A 65 -7.20 5.92 2.56
CA PHE A 65 -7.29 4.47 2.66
C PHE A 65 -8.71 4.02 3.01
N GLY A 66 -9.38 4.73 3.92
CA GLY A 66 -10.80 4.52 4.20
C GLY A 66 -11.66 4.72 2.96
N ALA A 67 -11.48 5.84 2.25
CA ALA A 67 -12.24 6.16 1.04
C ALA A 67 -12.03 5.13 -0.08
N TRP A 68 -10.79 4.71 -0.30
CA TRP A 68 -10.48 3.63 -1.23
C TRP A 68 -11.21 2.34 -0.84
N LEU A 69 -11.16 1.94 0.44
CA LEU A 69 -11.83 0.73 0.90
C LEU A 69 -13.36 0.82 0.75
N GLY A 70 -13.96 1.92 1.21
CA GLY A 70 -15.41 2.13 1.13
C GLY A 70 -15.94 2.14 -0.30
N MET A 71 -15.22 2.80 -1.20
CA MET A 71 -15.53 2.83 -2.63
C MET A 71 -15.50 1.43 -3.24
N ASN A 72 -14.47 0.63 -2.96
CA ASN A 72 -14.37 -0.73 -3.48
C ASN A 72 -15.37 -1.69 -2.85
N VAL A 73 -15.65 -1.57 -1.55
CA VAL A 73 -16.67 -2.40 -0.87
C VAL A 73 -18.06 -2.12 -1.43
N TYR A 74 -18.41 -0.85 -1.63
CA TYR A 74 -19.68 -0.47 -2.25
C TYR A 74 -19.78 -1.01 -3.67
N ALA A 75 -18.75 -0.76 -4.49
CA ALA A 75 -18.69 -1.24 -5.87
C ALA A 75 -18.79 -2.76 -5.97
N TYR A 76 -18.16 -3.49 -5.05
CA TYR A 76 -18.25 -4.94 -5.01
C TYR A 76 -19.65 -5.42 -4.60
N ALA A 77 -20.24 -4.80 -3.58
CA ALA A 77 -21.56 -5.20 -3.07
C ALA A 77 -22.67 -4.93 -4.10
N PHE A 78 -22.66 -3.76 -4.73
CA PHE A 78 -23.77 -3.26 -5.56
C PHE A 78 -23.47 -3.23 -7.06
N GLY A 79 -22.22 -3.45 -7.48
CA GLY A 79 -21.82 -3.42 -8.89
C GLY A 79 -22.21 -4.66 -9.68
N SER A 80 -22.02 -4.55 -10.99
CA SER A 80 -22.25 -5.63 -11.93
C SER A 80 -21.22 -6.75 -11.74
N ASP A 81 -21.48 -7.92 -12.32
CA ASP A 81 -20.51 -9.01 -12.31
C ASP A 81 -19.19 -8.62 -12.98
N GLU A 82 -19.25 -7.75 -13.99
CA GLU A 82 -18.08 -7.15 -14.62
C GLU A 82 -17.32 -6.24 -13.65
N THR A 83 -18.01 -5.34 -12.93
CA THR A 83 -17.38 -4.47 -11.91
C THR A 83 -16.65 -5.31 -10.86
N ARG A 84 -17.28 -6.39 -10.38
CA ARG A 84 -16.71 -7.28 -9.36
C ARG A 84 -15.46 -7.98 -9.87
N ALA A 85 -15.46 -8.44 -11.12
CA ALA A 85 -14.29 -9.04 -11.76
C ALA A 85 -13.12 -8.05 -11.83
N TRP A 86 -13.37 -6.80 -12.21
CA TRP A 86 -12.34 -5.75 -12.25
C TRP A 86 -11.78 -5.41 -10.87
N ILE A 87 -12.63 -5.35 -9.83
CA ILE A 87 -12.17 -5.12 -8.45
C ILE A 87 -11.27 -6.26 -7.98
N LEU A 88 -11.66 -7.51 -8.21
CA LEU A 88 -10.85 -8.67 -7.85
C LEU A 88 -9.51 -8.67 -8.60
N LEU A 89 -9.53 -8.38 -9.91
CA LEU A 89 -8.32 -8.25 -10.70
C LEU A 89 -7.41 -7.15 -10.14
N GLY A 90 -7.96 -5.97 -9.89
CA GLY A 90 -7.23 -4.85 -9.30
C GLY A 90 -6.61 -5.18 -7.95
N LEU A 91 -7.33 -5.92 -7.09
CA LEU A 91 -6.81 -6.40 -5.81
C LEU A 91 -5.63 -7.36 -6.00
N PHE A 92 -5.78 -8.38 -6.85
CA PHE A 92 -4.72 -9.36 -7.11
C PHE A 92 -3.50 -8.70 -7.76
N SER A 93 -3.69 -7.82 -8.74
CA SER A 93 -2.62 -7.07 -9.37
C SER A 93 -1.89 -6.16 -8.38
N SER A 94 -2.63 -5.43 -7.53
CA SER A 94 -2.02 -4.55 -6.51
C SER A 94 -1.25 -5.35 -5.47
N LEU A 95 -1.78 -6.49 -5.02
CA LEU A 95 -1.09 -7.39 -4.12
C LEU A 95 0.18 -7.96 -4.76
N ALA A 96 0.12 -8.40 -6.01
CA ALA A 96 1.29 -8.90 -6.73
C ALA A 96 2.37 -7.82 -6.86
N LEU A 97 1.99 -6.59 -7.24
CA LEU A 97 2.89 -5.45 -7.36
C LEU A 97 3.52 -5.02 -6.03
N LEU A 98 2.89 -5.32 -4.89
CA LEU A 98 3.45 -5.07 -3.57
C LEU A 98 4.31 -6.25 -3.07
N MET A 99 3.78 -7.47 -3.19
CA MET A 99 4.39 -8.67 -2.62
C MET A 99 5.65 -9.09 -3.37
N LEU A 100 5.70 -8.93 -4.70
CA LEU A 100 6.88 -9.30 -5.49
C LEU A 100 8.12 -8.45 -5.13
N PRO A 101 8.04 -7.09 -5.09
CA PRO A 101 9.18 -6.28 -4.65
C PRO A 101 9.57 -6.51 -3.19
N LEU A 102 8.60 -6.75 -2.31
CA LEU A 102 8.87 -7.08 -0.90
C LEU A 102 9.61 -8.41 -0.78
N ALA A 103 9.15 -9.45 -1.47
CA ALA A 103 9.82 -10.74 -1.51
C ALA A 103 11.25 -10.59 -2.06
N ALA A 104 11.42 -9.90 -3.20
CA ALA A 104 12.73 -9.65 -3.79
C ALA A 104 13.68 -8.90 -2.82
N SER A 105 13.16 -7.90 -2.10
CA SER A 105 13.92 -7.13 -1.10
C SER A 105 14.36 -8.01 0.07
N LEU A 106 13.47 -8.88 0.56
CA LEU A 106 13.76 -9.83 1.62
C LEU A 106 14.82 -10.84 1.19
N PHE A 107 14.65 -11.48 0.04
CA PHE A 107 15.63 -12.42 -0.50
C PHE A 107 17.00 -11.76 -0.74
N GLY A 108 17.02 -10.54 -1.27
CA GLY A 108 18.24 -9.76 -1.45
C GLY A 108 18.94 -9.45 -0.13
N ALA A 109 18.19 -9.10 0.92
CA ALA A 109 18.71 -8.84 2.25
C ALA A 109 19.31 -10.12 2.89
N VAL A 110 18.61 -11.25 2.78
CA VAL A 110 19.08 -12.56 3.27
C VAL A 110 20.37 -12.96 2.54
N ALA A 111 20.39 -12.89 1.21
CA ALA A 111 21.57 -13.22 0.42
C ALA A 111 22.77 -12.32 0.76
N ARG A 112 22.54 -11.03 1.06
CA ARG A 112 23.59 -10.11 1.51
C ARG A 112 24.10 -10.48 2.90
N ALA A 113 23.22 -10.84 3.83
CA ALA A 113 23.60 -11.27 5.17
C ALA A 113 24.43 -12.57 5.15
N LEU A 114 24.04 -13.55 4.33
CA LEU A 114 24.77 -14.80 4.15
C LEU A 114 26.17 -14.56 3.55
N ARG A 115 26.28 -13.73 2.52
CA ARG A 115 27.59 -13.37 1.92
C ARG A 115 28.52 -12.68 2.92
N ARG A 116 28.00 -11.75 3.73
CA ARG A 116 28.78 -11.08 4.79
C ARG A 116 29.28 -12.09 5.84
N ARG A 117 28.44 -13.05 6.24
CA ARG A 117 28.84 -14.12 7.18
C ARG A 117 29.90 -15.05 6.59
N ALA A 118 29.78 -15.41 5.32
CA ALA A 118 30.77 -16.24 4.64
C ALA A 118 32.13 -15.54 4.53
N ALA A 119 32.14 -14.25 4.14
CA ALA A 119 33.36 -13.46 4.07
C ALA A 119 34.07 -13.33 5.42
N ALA A 120 33.32 -13.08 6.51
CA ALA A 120 33.87 -12.99 7.86
C ALA A 120 34.46 -14.32 8.39
N ARG A 121 33.96 -15.48 7.91
CA ARG A 121 34.53 -16.80 8.24
C ARG A 121 35.83 -17.08 7.49
N GLY A 122 35.95 -16.63 6.25
CA GLY A 122 37.17 -16.78 5.44
C GLY A 122 38.31 -15.86 5.89
N SER A 123 38.00 -14.74 6.56
CA SER A 123 38.97 -13.78 7.07
C SER A 123 39.38 -14.01 8.52
N ASN A 124 39.12 -15.19 9.10
CA ASN A 124 39.59 -15.53 10.46
C ASN A 124 40.90 -16.31 10.36
N PRO A 125 42.09 -15.65 10.36
CA PRO A 125 43.35 -16.33 10.53
C PRO A 125 43.44 -16.75 12.00
N ALA A 126 42.81 -17.87 12.35
CA ALA A 126 43.27 -18.64 13.49
C ALA A 126 44.65 -19.21 13.12
N ALA A 127 45.64 -18.33 13.11
CA ALA A 127 47.03 -18.69 13.24
C ALA A 127 47.32 -18.72 14.75
N PRO A 128 47.58 -19.89 15.33
CA PRO A 128 48.64 -19.97 16.31
C PRO A 128 49.94 -20.01 15.51
N LEU A 129 50.69 -18.92 15.56
CA LEU A 129 52.14 -18.96 15.43
C LEU A 129 52.66 -19.96 16.47
N SER A 130 52.82 -21.22 16.09
CA SER A 130 53.43 -22.23 16.94
C SER A 130 54.93 -21.93 17.01
N ARG A 131 55.29 -21.16 18.04
CA ARG A 131 56.55 -21.21 18.79
C ARG A 131 57.84 -21.16 17.96
N ALA A 132 58.20 -19.94 17.58
CA ALA A 132 59.62 -19.59 17.56
C ALA A 132 60.17 -19.63 19.00
N SER A 133 61.35 -20.25 19.14
CA SER A 133 62.37 -20.02 20.18
C SER A 133 61.96 -20.06 21.66
N GLN A 134 62.00 -21.26 22.24
CA GLN A 134 62.49 -21.51 23.60
C GLN A 134 63.39 -22.75 23.49
N GLY A 135 64.70 -22.73 23.69
CA GLY A 135 65.60 -21.66 24.09
C GLY A 135 67.05 -22.01 23.75
N ASP A 136 67.90 -20.99 23.82
CA ASP A 136 69.35 -21.10 23.96
C ASP A 136 69.72 -21.60 25.36
N ALA A 137 70.82 -22.37 25.41
CA ALA A 137 71.77 -22.65 26.51
C ALA A 137 72.01 -24.15 26.73
#